data_AF-A0A436RGI0-F1
#
_entry.id   AF-A0A436RGI0-F1
#
_cell.length_a   1.000
_cell.length_b   1.000
_cell.length_c   1.000
_cell.angle_alpha   90.00
_cell.angle_beta   90.00
_cell.angle_gamma   90.00
#
_symmetry.space_group_name_H-M   'P 1'
#
loop_
_entity.id
_entity.type
_entity.pdbx_description
1 polymer ?
#
loop_
_entity_poly.entity_id
_entity_poly.type
_entity_poly.pdbx_seq_one_letter_code
_entity_poly.pdbx_strand_id
1 'polypeptide(L)'
;MLLFPQIFWEMQHALAHSVAIFCFTSVLLLALVEVEKRRSAVAYAFLGLATAAAMLSKYNIIIFLAALFLASLSVRETREAIFDRRFLISVAVAILACLPTLYWSLTHLDDLLSHQGGLGVAKGGSIAKTALLGIRRLANAIVNFAGLPVAIFAVAYGLATRKQTEPPQPVRWPEKLLWRAIVLGLVVMVTVVLAAGITQFRDRWMLPIFILLPAALAMRFDAMGQRGRKTQATIVFVGALLAVLVLPLSWYMHLHGGDSRGGVVRMDYRSLYEQINADGPVKTVVSSWFWVGNLRLVDADLIALDDETPDFARSIREPAVLVLTDDRESSSDVFEELARAGYAMDTVHRTVEVPQALGFPPRKVTITKLHKKIAP
;
A
#
# COMPACT_ATOMS: atom_id res chain seq x y z
N MET A 1 16.03 5.66 -3.15
CA MET A 1 15.13 4.53 -2.84
C MET A 1 15.57 3.78 -1.59
N LEU A 2 16.83 3.31 -1.50
CA LEU A 2 17.34 2.53 -0.35
C LEU A 2 17.21 3.22 1.04
N LEU A 3 17.18 4.55 1.06
CA LEU A 3 17.00 5.34 2.29
C LEU A 3 15.53 5.53 2.73
N PHE A 4 14.57 4.93 2.03
CA PHE A 4 13.15 5.01 2.35
C PHE A 4 12.71 3.66 2.93
N PRO A 5 12.55 3.51 4.26
CA PRO A 5 12.13 2.25 4.87
C PRO A 5 10.81 1.72 4.29
N GLN A 6 9.87 2.61 3.99
CA GLN A 6 8.59 2.25 3.38
C GLN A 6 8.71 1.66 1.96
N ILE A 7 9.78 1.97 1.23
CA ILE A 7 10.02 1.43 -0.12
C ILE A 7 10.93 0.20 -0.05
N PHE A 8 12.01 0.28 0.73
CA PHE A 8 13.02 -0.76 0.75
C PHE A 8 12.61 -1.96 1.63
N TRP A 9 12.00 -1.70 2.79
CA TRP A 9 11.69 -2.73 3.78
C TRP A 9 10.21 -3.15 3.74
N GLU A 10 9.28 -2.21 3.93
CA GLU A 10 7.86 -2.54 4.10
C GLU A 10 7.26 -3.25 2.89
N MET A 11 7.71 -2.90 1.68
CA MET A 11 7.28 -3.53 0.42
C MET A 11 7.76 -4.98 0.24
N GLN A 12 8.81 -5.41 0.96
CA GLN A 12 9.24 -6.81 0.97
C GLN A 12 8.39 -7.65 1.91
N HIS A 13 7.86 -7.02 2.96
CA HIS A 13 7.12 -7.70 4.01
C HIS A 13 5.62 -7.80 3.72
N ALA A 14 5.00 -6.69 3.28
CA ALA A 14 3.57 -6.59 3.01
C ALA A 14 3.29 -5.51 1.95
N LEU A 15 2.01 -5.17 1.72
CA LEU A 15 1.58 -4.04 0.88
C LEU A 15 1.64 -4.25 -0.65
N ALA A 16 1.10 -5.37 -1.16
CA ALA A 16 1.00 -5.61 -2.61
C ALA A 16 0.48 -4.40 -3.42
N HIS A 17 -0.55 -3.70 -2.91
CA HIS A 17 -1.06 -2.47 -3.52
C HIS A 17 -0.05 -1.31 -3.54
N SER A 18 0.78 -1.16 -2.51
CA SER A 18 1.86 -0.14 -2.50
C SER A 18 3.01 -0.50 -3.43
N VAL A 19 3.34 -1.79 -3.56
CA VAL A 19 4.31 -2.28 -4.56
C VAL A 19 3.81 -1.97 -5.97
N ALA A 20 2.54 -2.26 -6.25
CA ALA A 20 1.90 -1.95 -7.53
C ALA A 20 1.90 -0.45 -7.82
N ILE A 21 1.51 0.39 -6.84
CA ILE A 21 1.64 1.85 -6.94
C ILE A 21 3.06 2.28 -7.29
N PHE A 22 4.07 1.75 -6.59
CA PHE A 22 5.46 2.12 -6.84
C PHE A 22 5.89 1.78 -8.27
N CYS A 23 5.56 0.58 -8.73
CA CYS A 23 5.81 0.11 -10.09
C CYS A 23 5.12 1.02 -11.12
N PHE A 24 3.80 1.15 -11.04
CA PHE A 24 3.03 1.85 -12.06
C PHE A 24 3.17 3.37 -12.00
N THR A 25 3.53 3.97 -10.85
CA THR A 25 3.97 5.37 -10.81
C THR A 25 5.28 5.56 -11.59
N SER A 26 6.21 4.62 -11.47
CA SER A 26 7.47 4.65 -12.23
C SER A 26 7.23 4.48 -13.74
N VAL A 27 6.35 3.54 -14.11
CA VAL A 27 5.93 3.33 -15.51
C VAL A 27 5.21 4.57 -16.06
N LEU A 28 4.36 5.22 -15.25
CA LEU A 28 3.68 6.45 -15.63
C LEU A 28 4.67 7.59 -15.94
N LEU A 29 5.70 7.77 -15.11
CA LEU A 29 6.75 8.77 -15.37
C LEU A 29 7.53 8.43 -16.63
N LEU A 30 7.85 7.15 -16.87
CA LEU A 30 8.49 6.71 -18.10
C LEU A 30 7.60 7.00 -19.32
N ALA A 31 6.30 6.70 -19.23
CA ALA A 31 5.35 6.97 -20.30
C ALA A 31 5.24 8.48 -20.60
N LEU A 32 5.27 9.34 -19.58
CA LEU A 32 5.31 10.79 -19.75
C LEU A 32 6.57 11.24 -20.50
N VAL A 33 7.73 10.67 -20.17
CA VAL A 33 8.99 10.92 -20.88
C VAL A 33 8.92 10.43 -22.33
N GLU A 34 8.34 9.25 -22.59
CA GLU A 34 8.19 8.74 -23.96
C GLU A 34 7.21 9.58 -24.80
N VAL A 35 6.15 10.11 -24.19
CA VAL A 35 5.24 11.07 -24.83
C VAL A 35 5.98 12.34 -25.19
N GLU A 36 6.81 12.88 -24.30
CA GLU A 36 7.60 14.08 -24.57
C GLU A 36 8.58 13.86 -25.74
N LYS A 37 9.30 12.72 -25.75
CA LYS A 37 10.27 12.39 -26.79
C LYS A 37 9.67 12.11 -28.16
N ARG A 38 8.60 11.31 -28.23
CA ARG A 38 8.09 10.76 -29.51
C ARG A 38 6.83 11.44 -29.99
N ARG A 39 6.01 11.97 -29.07
CA ARG A 39 4.67 12.50 -29.34
C ARG A 39 3.83 11.60 -30.26
N SER A 40 3.98 10.28 -30.23
CA SER A 40 3.27 9.36 -31.14
C SER A 40 1.98 8.83 -30.52
N ALA A 41 1.03 8.37 -31.34
CA ALA A 41 -0.22 7.77 -30.83
C ALA A 41 0.03 6.58 -29.88
N VAL A 42 1.07 5.78 -30.15
CA VAL A 42 1.50 4.67 -29.29
C VAL A 42 2.01 5.17 -27.94
N ALA A 43 2.79 6.26 -27.91
CA ALA A 43 3.27 6.85 -26.67
C ALA A 43 2.10 7.38 -25.81
N TYR A 44 1.11 8.03 -26.43
CA TYR A 44 -0.09 8.47 -25.73
C TYR A 44 -0.95 7.28 -25.24
N ALA A 45 -1.10 6.23 -26.04
CA ALA A 45 -1.79 5.02 -25.59
C ALA A 45 -1.08 4.38 -24.38
N PHE A 46 0.26 4.33 -24.40
CA PHE A 46 1.05 3.86 -23.28
C PHE A 46 0.89 4.72 -22.02
N LEU A 47 0.84 6.05 -22.15
CA LEU A 47 0.51 6.95 -21.04
C LEU A 47 -0.88 6.67 -20.44
N GLY A 48 -1.88 6.41 -21.29
CA GLY A 48 -3.22 6.02 -20.86
C GLY A 48 -3.22 4.70 -20.07
N LEU A 49 -2.55 3.67 -20.60
CA LEU A 49 -2.42 2.37 -19.92
C LEU A 49 -1.68 2.49 -18.59
N ALA A 50 -0.58 3.24 -18.54
CA ALA A 50 0.18 3.46 -17.31
C ALA A 50 -0.66 4.20 -16.26
N THR A 51 -1.48 5.17 -16.68
CA THR A 51 -2.43 5.89 -15.81
C THR A 51 -3.49 4.94 -15.25
N ALA A 52 -4.08 4.08 -16.09
CA ALA A 52 -5.06 3.09 -15.66
C ALA A 52 -4.46 2.07 -14.68
N ALA A 53 -3.30 1.52 -14.99
CA ALA A 53 -2.61 0.56 -14.12
C ALA A 53 -2.26 1.18 -12.75
N ALA A 54 -1.84 2.45 -12.74
CA ALA A 54 -1.64 3.22 -11.53
C ALA A 54 -2.95 3.36 -10.73
N MET A 55 -4.06 3.79 -11.37
CA MET A 55 -5.37 3.94 -10.73
C MET A 55 -5.91 2.64 -10.13
N LEU A 56 -5.83 1.54 -10.89
CA LEU A 56 -6.32 0.21 -10.47
C LEU A 56 -5.46 -0.40 -9.35
N SER A 57 -4.21 0.06 -9.18
CA SER A 57 -3.38 -0.38 -8.05
C SER A 57 -3.94 0.10 -6.72
N LYS A 58 -4.35 1.37 -6.67
CA LYS A 58 -4.98 2.00 -5.50
C LYS A 58 -5.57 3.36 -5.85
N TYR A 59 -6.83 3.56 -5.50
CA TYR A 59 -7.59 4.76 -5.87
C TYR A 59 -7.01 6.08 -5.33
N ASN A 60 -6.30 6.07 -4.20
CA ASN A 60 -5.71 7.29 -3.63
C ASN A 60 -4.59 7.89 -4.50
N ILE A 61 -4.11 7.18 -5.53
CA ILE A 61 -3.15 7.72 -6.49
C ILE A 61 -3.73 8.87 -7.33
N ILE A 62 -5.05 9.01 -7.40
CA ILE A 62 -5.71 10.10 -8.13
C ILE A 62 -5.24 11.48 -7.67
N ILE A 63 -4.90 11.62 -6.38
CA ILE A 63 -4.31 12.84 -5.80
C ILE A 63 -2.98 13.17 -6.48
N PHE A 64 -2.13 12.16 -6.67
CA PHE A 64 -0.86 12.30 -7.35
C PHE A 64 -1.04 12.53 -8.86
N LEU A 65 -1.98 11.84 -9.52
CA LEU A 65 -2.27 12.05 -10.93
C LEU A 65 -2.71 13.49 -11.21
N ALA A 66 -3.60 14.04 -10.38
CA ALA A 66 -4.00 15.44 -10.47
C ALA A 66 -2.80 16.39 -10.30
N ALA A 67 -1.95 16.13 -9.30
CA ALA A 67 -0.74 16.92 -9.09
C ALA A 67 0.27 16.83 -10.25
N LEU A 68 0.49 15.64 -10.80
CA LEU A 68 1.37 15.42 -11.94
C LEU A 68 0.82 16.11 -13.20
N PHE A 69 -0.50 16.08 -13.41
CA PHE A 69 -1.14 16.80 -14.51
C PHE A 69 -0.96 18.32 -14.38
N LEU A 70 -1.23 18.88 -13.19
CA LEU A 70 -1.01 20.32 -12.91
C LEU A 70 0.47 20.70 -13.06
N ALA A 71 1.39 19.85 -12.59
CA ALA A 71 2.82 20.05 -12.75
C ALA A 71 3.22 20.03 -14.23
N SER A 72 2.66 19.11 -15.00
CA SER A 72 2.92 18.98 -16.43
C SER A 72 2.39 20.16 -17.24
N LEU A 73 1.27 20.75 -16.85
CA LEU A 73 0.76 22.02 -17.43
C LEU A 73 1.66 23.22 -17.11
N SER A 74 2.42 23.17 -16.03
CA SER A 74 3.26 24.30 -15.62
C SER A 74 4.60 24.38 -16.38
N VAL A 75 5.08 23.26 -16.93
CA VAL A 75 6.37 23.13 -17.63
C VAL A 75 6.10 23.12 -19.13
N ARG A 76 6.82 23.95 -19.89
CA ARG A 76 6.50 24.22 -21.31
C ARG A 76 6.52 22.94 -22.15
N GLU A 77 7.57 22.15 -21.98
CA GLU A 77 7.86 20.93 -22.74
C GLU A 77 6.74 19.89 -22.60
N THR A 78 6.30 19.63 -21.36
CA THR A 78 5.19 18.71 -21.07
C THR A 78 3.82 19.32 -21.36
N ARG A 79 3.67 20.64 -21.21
CA ARG A 79 2.43 21.35 -21.52
C ARG A 79 2.09 21.23 -23.01
N GLU A 80 3.09 21.39 -23.88
CA GLU A 80 2.91 21.19 -25.32
C GLU A 80 2.44 19.76 -25.64
N ALA A 81 2.93 18.75 -24.91
CA ALA A 81 2.47 17.38 -25.06
C ALA A 81 1.03 17.16 -24.56
N ILE A 82 0.59 17.86 -23.51
CA ILE A 82 -0.81 17.77 -23.03
C ILE A 82 -1.78 18.44 -24.01
N PHE A 83 -1.40 19.57 -24.61
CA PHE A 83 -2.25 20.27 -25.59
C PHE A 83 -2.26 19.64 -26.99
N ASP A 84 -1.48 18.59 -27.20
CA ASP A 84 -1.58 17.78 -28.40
C ASP A 84 -2.93 17.05 -28.46
N ARG A 85 -3.61 17.06 -29.62
CA ARG A 85 -4.89 16.36 -29.81
C ARG A 85 -4.80 14.86 -29.50
N ARG A 86 -3.61 14.27 -29.68
CA ARG A 86 -3.34 12.86 -29.38
C ARG A 86 -3.37 12.55 -27.89
N PHE A 87 -3.33 13.56 -27.00
CA PHE A 87 -3.56 13.37 -25.57
C PHE A 87 -4.92 12.76 -25.26
N LEU A 88 -5.93 12.99 -26.11
CA LEU A 88 -7.24 12.35 -26.00
C LEU A 88 -7.16 10.82 -26.12
N ILE A 89 -6.14 10.28 -26.80
CA ILE A 89 -5.87 8.83 -26.84
C ILE A 89 -5.53 8.32 -25.43
N SER A 90 -4.68 9.02 -24.68
CA SER A 90 -4.36 8.66 -23.30
C SER A 90 -5.60 8.64 -22.41
N VAL A 91 -6.46 9.66 -22.55
CA VAL A 91 -7.71 9.76 -21.79
C VAL A 91 -8.65 8.60 -22.14
N ALA A 92 -8.88 8.36 -23.43
CA ALA A 92 -9.74 7.27 -23.90
C ALA A 92 -9.25 5.90 -23.44
N VAL A 93 -7.95 5.63 -23.59
CA VAL A 93 -7.34 4.37 -23.16
C VAL A 93 -7.42 4.19 -21.64
N ALA A 94 -7.16 5.24 -20.86
CA ALA A 94 -7.27 5.17 -19.41
C ALA A 94 -8.70 4.87 -18.95
N ILE A 95 -9.70 5.53 -19.56
CA ILE A 95 -11.12 5.30 -19.27
C ILE A 95 -11.50 3.86 -19.62
N LEU A 96 -11.19 3.40 -20.84
CA LEU A 96 -11.54 2.05 -21.30
C LEU A 96 -10.90 0.96 -20.42
N ALA A 97 -9.65 1.14 -20.02
CA ALA A 97 -8.95 0.17 -19.16
C ALA A 97 -9.51 0.15 -17.73
N CYS A 98 -9.92 1.30 -17.18
CA CYS A 98 -10.56 1.36 -15.86
C CYS A 98 -12.05 1.01 -15.89
N LEU A 99 -12.69 1.00 -17.07
CA LEU A 99 -14.14 0.91 -17.22
C LEU A 99 -14.77 -0.29 -16.51
N PRO A 100 -14.24 -1.53 -16.61
CA PRO A 100 -14.87 -2.68 -15.96
C PRO A 100 -14.97 -2.50 -14.44
N THR A 101 -13.88 -2.07 -13.81
CA THR A 101 -13.82 -1.88 -12.36
C THR A 101 -14.63 -0.67 -11.92
N LEU A 102 -14.61 0.43 -12.69
CA LEU A 102 -15.43 1.61 -12.40
C LEU A 102 -16.92 1.30 -12.52
N TYR A 103 -17.32 0.56 -13.56
CA TYR A 103 -18.70 0.14 -13.74
C TYR A 103 -19.20 -0.72 -12.57
N TRP A 104 -18.40 -1.70 -12.15
CA TRP A 104 -18.73 -2.53 -10.99
C TRP A 104 -18.84 -1.68 -9.72
N SER A 105 -17.88 -0.79 -9.47
CA SER A 105 -17.85 0.08 -8.29
C SER A 105 -19.04 1.04 -8.23
N LEU A 106 -19.49 1.55 -9.38
CA LEU A 106 -20.65 2.45 -9.47
C LEU A 106 -21.99 1.72 -9.32
N THR A 107 -22.03 0.43 -9.64
CA THR A 107 -23.23 -0.40 -9.47
C THR A 107 -23.32 -1.05 -8.09
N HIS A 108 -22.23 -1.06 -7.31
CA HIS A 108 -22.13 -1.64 -5.97
C HIS A 108 -21.60 -0.59 -4.96
N LEU A 109 -22.24 0.59 -4.93
CA LEU A 109 -21.78 1.69 -4.09
C LEU A 109 -21.85 1.36 -2.60
N ASP A 110 -22.88 0.65 -2.14
CA ASP A 110 -23.02 0.30 -0.73
C ASP A 110 -21.86 -0.58 -0.24
N ASP A 111 -21.41 -1.54 -1.07
CA ASP A 111 -20.25 -2.40 -0.81
C ASP A 111 -18.93 -1.61 -0.86
N LEU A 112 -18.84 -0.60 -1.72
CA LEU A 112 -17.69 0.30 -1.80
C LEU A 112 -17.61 1.23 -0.56
N LEU A 113 -18.75 1.71 -0.09
CA LEU A 113 -18.86 2.68 1.00
C LEU A 113 -18.75 2.03 2.38
N SER A 114 -19.13 0.76 2.53
CA SER A 114 -19.01 0.00 3.80
C SER A 114 -17.57 -0.03 4.34
N HIS A 115 -16.56 0.06 3.46
CA HIS A 115 -15.14 0.05 3.80
C HIS A 115 -14.54 1.45 4.10
N GLN A 116 -15.34 2.53 4.06
CA GLN A 116 -14.85 3.90 4.29
C GLN A 116 -14.57 4.26 5.76
N GLY A 117 -14.99 3.42 6.71
CA GLY A 117 -14.84 3.67 8.15
C GLY A 117 -13.39 3.96 8.59
N GLY A 118 -12.39 3.47 7.85
CA GLY A 118 -10.97 3.68 8.13
C GLY A 118 -10.44 5.10 7.90
N LEU A 119 -11.22 6.03 7.36
CA LEU A 119 -10.80 7.42 7.12
C LEU A 119 -10.90 8.31 8.37
N GLY A 120 -11.65 7.87 9.40
CA GLY A 120 -11.86 8.61 10.63
C GLY A 120 -12.41 10.01 10.39
N VAL A 121 -13.54 10.10 9.71
CA VAL A 121 -14.25 11.37 9.50
C VAL A 121 -14.89 11.78 10.82
N ALA A 122 -14.45 12.90 11.39
CA ALA A 122 -14.95 13.37 12.68
C ALA A 122 -16.43 13.77 12.58
N LYS A 123 -17.34 12.97 13.15
CA LYS A 123 -18.76 13.34 13.28
C LYS A 123 -18.92 14.26 14.50
N GLY A 124 -19.34 15.52 14.28
CA GLY A 124 -19.82 16.42 15.34
C GLY A 124 -18.79 17.25 16.11
N GLY A 125 -17.52 17.33 15.65
CA GLY A 125 -16.47 18.14 16.28
C GLY A 125 -16.29 19.55 15.65
N SER A 126 -15.63 20.46 16.37
CA SER A 126 -15.21 21.76 15.80
C SER A 126 -14.33 21.55 14.57
N ILE A 127 -14.73 22.15 13.43
CA ILE A 127 -14.02 22.06 12.14
C ILE A 127 -12.54 22.41 12.29
N ALA A 128 -12.22 23.44 13.09
CA ALA A 128 -10.85 23.87 13.33
C ALA A 128 -10.01 22.80 14.05
N LYS A 129 -10.58 22.10 15.04
CA LYS A 129 -9.89 21.02 15.76
C LYS A 129 -9.64 19.81 14.85
N THR A 130 -10.62 19.45 14.02
CA THR A 130 -10.49 18.38 13.02
C THR A 130 -9.41 18.71 11.99
N ALA A 131 -9.41 19.94 11.46
CA ALA A 131 -8.41 20.41 10.51
C ALA A 131 -6.99 20.38 11.11
N LEU A 132 -6.81 20.90 12.34
CA LEU A 132 -5.52 20.88 13.03
C LEU A 132 -5.01 19.45 13.26
N LEU A 133 -5.90 18.53 13.68
CA LEU A 133 -5.55 17.13 13.87
C LEU A 133 -5.15 16.46 12.54
N GLY A 134 -5.89 16.72 11.47
CA GLY A 134 -5.60 16.22 10.12
C GLY A 134 -4.24 16.71 9.61
N ILE A 135 -3.97 18.02 9.71
CA ILE A 135 -2.68 18.61 9.33
C ILE A 135 -1.54 18.00 10.15
N ARG A 136 -1.68 17.88 11.48
CA ARG A 136 -0.65 17.30 12.34
C ARG A 136 -0.33 15.86 11.93
N ARG A 137 -1.36 15.05 11.65
CA ARG A 137 -1.16 13.66 11.24
C ARG A 137 -0.58 13.53 9.84
N LEU A 138 -0.95 14.42 8.92
CA LEU A 138 -0.31 14.51 7.60
C LEU A 138 1.18 14.91 7.72
N ALA A 139 1.50 15.88 8.58
CA ALA A 139 2.88 16.27 8.85
C ALA A 139 3.69 15.10 9.44
N ASN A 140 3.13 14.38 10.40
CA ASN A 140 3.75 13.17 10.94
C ASN A 140 3.98 12.11 9.85
N ALA A 141 2.99 11.87 8.97
CA ALA A 141 3.12 10.93 7.86
C ALA A 141 4.23 11.33 6.87
N ILE A 142 4.37 12.63 6.57
CA ILE A 142 5.44 13.16 5.73
C ILE A 142 6.81 12.95 6.39
N VAL A 143 6.94 13.28 7.68
CA VAL A 143 8.19 13.13 8.44
C VAL A 143 8.57 11.66 8.57
N ASN A 144 7.63 10.78 8.88
CA ASN A 144 7.88 9.34 8.97
C ASN A 144 8.30 8.76 7.61
N PHE A 145 7.68 9.21 6.51
CA PHE A 145 7.99 8.69 5.19
C PHE A 145 9.31 9.23 4.62
N ALA A 146 9.55 10.55 4.73
CA ALA A 146 10.61 11.24 4.01
C ALA A 146 11.63 11.94 4.91
N GLY A 147 11.42 12.01 6.23
CA GLY A 147 12.26 12.78 7.15
C GLY A 147 13.71 12.32 7.17
N LEU A 148 13.95 11.02 7.36
CA LEU A 148 15.30 10.44 7.32
C LEU A 148 16.02 10.67 5.98
N PRO A 149 15.44 10.29 4.81
CA PRO A 149 16.12 10.52 3.54
C PRO A 149 16.35 12.02 3.30
N VAL A 150 15.35 12.89 3.53
CA VAL A 150 15.51 14.35 3.37
C VAL A 150 16.63 14.89 4.26
N ALA A 151 16.74 14.45 5.52
CA ALA A 151 17.80 14.88 6.42
C ALA A 151 19.20 14.48 5.91
N ILE A 152 19.37 13.22 5.51
CA ILE A 152 20.64 12.72 4.93
C ILE A 152 21.00 13.53 3.69
N PHE A 153 20.03 13.75 2.80
CA PHE A 153 20.24 14.52 1.59
C PHE A 153 20.54 16.00 1.86
N ALA A 154 19.88 16.62 2.84
CA ALA A 154 20.12 18.02 3.21
C ALA A 154 21.53 18.22 3.77
N VAL A 155 22.00 17.32 4.62
CA VAL A 155 23.38 17.33 5.13
C VAL A 155 24.38 17.15 3.99
N ALA A 156 24.16 16.16 3.13
CA ALA A 156 25.05 15.89 2.01
C ALA A 156 25.08 17.05 0.99
N TYR A 157 23.93 17.67 0.73
CA TYR A 157 23.80 18.86 -0.11
C TYR A 157 24.59 20.03 0.50
N GLY A 158 24.40 20.32 1.80
CA GLY A 158 25.11 21.40 2.49
C GLY A 158 26.64 21.21 2.52
N LEU A 159 27.10 19.97 2.66
CA LEU A 159 28.54 19.66 2.59
C LEU A 159 29.09 19.81 1.17
N ALA A 160 28.31 19.43 0.15
CA ALA A 160 28.70 19.55 -1.25
C ALA A 160 28.78 21.02 -1.71
N THR A 161 27.84 21.87 -1.27
CA THR A 161 27.78 23.28 -1.66
C THR A 161 28.80 24.15 -0.94
N ARG A 162 29.11 23.87 0.33
CA ARG A 162 30.13 24.63 1.11
C ARG A 162 31.50 24.72 0.44
N LYS A 163 31.86 23.74 -0.39
CA LYS A 163 33.17 23.68 -1.04
C LYS A 163 33.09 23.97 -2.54
N GLN A 164 31.91 24.25 -3.09
CA GLN A 164 31.74 24.51 -4.53
C GLN A 164 32.40 25.82 -4.95
N THR A 165 33.14 25.74 -6.04
CA THR A 165 33.82 26.87 -6.69
C THR A 165 33.12 27.28 -7.97
N GLU A 166 32.29 26.42 -8.54
CA GLU A 166 31.52 26.66 -9.77
C GLU A 166 30.02 26.69 -9.46
N PRO A 167 29.25 27.59 -10.10
CA PRO A 167 27.80 27.65 -9.93
C PRO A 167 27.14 26.38 -10.51
N PRO A 168 26.11 25.82 -9.85
CA PRO A 168 25.36 24.67 -10.37
C PRO A 168 24.72 24.98 -11.73
N GLN A 169 24.58 23.97 -12.58
CA GLN A 169 23.83 24.10 -13.83
C GLN A 169 22.37 24.52 -13.56
N PRO A 170 21.73 25.25 -14.48
CA PRO A 170 20.33 25.62 -14.35
C PRO A 170 19.44 24.38 -14.31
N VAL A 171 18.36 24.46 -13.53
CA VAL A 171 17.38 23.39 -13.35
C VAL A 171 16.75 23.05 -14.71
N ARG A 172 16.99 21.81 -15.16
CA ARG A 172 16.42 21.30 -16.42
C ARG A 172 14.93 21.01 -16.26
N TRP A 173 14.21 20.98 -17.38
CA TRP A 173 12.75 20.78 -17.36
C TRP A 173 12.29 19.51 -16.61
N PRO A 174 12.97 18.33 -16.66
CA PRO A 174 12.46 17.16 -15.96
C PRO A 174 12.66 17.30 -14.45
N GLU A 175 13.75 17.92 -13.99
CA GLU A 175 13.96 18.23 -12.56
C GLU A 175 12.88 19.21 -12.08
N LYS A 176 12.59 20.26 -12.86
CA LYS A 176 11.53 21.23 -12.56
C LYS A 176 10.16 20.55 -12.45
N LEU A 177 9.85 19.61 -13.36
CA LEU A 177 8.60 18.85 -13.34
C LEU A 177 8.47 18.03 -12.04
N LEU A 178 9.51 17.29 -11.67
CA LEU A 178 9.48 16.45 -10.46
C LEU A 178 9.28 17.28 -9.20
N TRP A 179 10.02 18.38 -9.03
CA TRP A 179 9.84 19.27 -7.88
C TRP A 179 8.44 19.88 -7.83
N ARG A 180 7.89 20.33 -8.97
CA ARG A 180 6.54 20.87 -9.03
C ARG A 180 5.48 19.81 -8.75
N ALA A 181 5.65 18.59 -9.23
CA ALA A 181 4.75 17.47 -8.93
C ALA A 181 4.78 17.10 -7.43
N ILE A 182 5.94 17.14 -6.78
CA ILE A 182 6.05 16.95 -5.32
C ILE A 182 5.29 18.06 -4.59
N VAL A 183 5.58 19.32 -4.89
CA VAL A 183 4.95 20.47 -4.22
C VAL A 183 3.44 20.48 -4.44
N LEU A 184 2.98 20.35 -5.69
CA LEU A 184 1.56 20.29 -6.01
C LEU A 184 0.89 19.05 -5.40
N GLY A 185 1.59 17.92 -5.33
CA GLY A 185 1.10 16.71 -4.67
C GLY A 185 0.82 16.95 -3.19
N LEU A 186 1.74 17.61 -2.49
CA LEU A 186 1.55 18.00 -1.09
C LEU A 186 0.42 19.01 -0.93
N VAL A 187 0.31 20.00 -1.82
CA VAL A 187 -0.78 20.99 -1.79
C VAL A 187 -2.13 20.32 -2.00
N VAL A 188 -2.30 19.50 -3.05
CA VAL A 188 -3.55 18.78 -3.32
C VAL A 188 -3.89 17.85 -2.16
N MET A 189 -2.91 17.16 -1.59
CA MET A 189 -3.12 16.32 -0.41
C MET A 189 -3.66 17.15 0.76
N VAL A 190 -3.01 18.27 1.12
CA VAL A 190 -3.51 19.18 2.17
C VAL A 190 -4.93 19.65 1.88
N THR A 191 -5.23 20.04 0.64
CA THR A 191 -6.59 20.45 0.23
C THR A 191 -7.60 19.33 0.45
N VAL A 192 -7.29 18.09 0.06
CA VAL A 192 -8.18 16.93 0.26
C VAL A 192 -8.37 16.64 1.74
N VAL A 193 -7.30 16.68 2.56
CA VAL A 193 -7.39 16.47 4.01
C VAL A 193 -8.33 17.48 4.66
N LEU A 194 -8.21 18.76 4.29
CA LEU A 194 -9.03 19.83 4.84
C LEU A 194 -10.48 19.76 4.36
N ALA A 195 -10.69 19.50 3.07
CA ALA A 195 -12.02 19.44 2.47
C ALA A 195 -12.82 18.21 2.92
N ALA A 196 -12.16 17.04 3.02
CA ALA A 196 -12.81 15.78 3.39
C ALA A 196 -12.79 15.48 4.90
N GLY A 197 -12.10 16.31 5.71
CA GLY A 197 -12.02 16.12 7.16
C GLY A 197 -11.36 14.80 7.58
N ILE A 198 -10.43 14.29 6.75
CA ILE A 198 -9.74 13.01 7.01
C ILE A 198 -8.80 13.20 8.19
N THR A 199 -8.93 12.35 9.21
CA THR A 199 -8.04 12.39 10.39
C THR A 199 -7.19 11.15 10.54
N GLN A 200 -7.45 10.05 9.83
CA GLN A 200 -6.58 8.87 9.86
C GLN A 200 -5.73 8.78 8.60
N PHE A 201 -4.40 8.87 8.76
CA PHE A 201 -3.43 8.74 7.68
C PHE A 201 -2.51 7.57 7.94
N ARG A 202 -2.19 6.85 6.86
CA ARG A 202 -1.09 5.89 6.87
C ARG A 202 0.05 6.47 6.06
N ASP A 203 1.27 6.38 6.57
CA ASP A 203 2.47 6.98 5.98
C ASP A 203 2.67 6.61 4.50
N ARG A 204 2.31 5.36 4.14
CA ARG A 204 2.32 4.84 2.77
C ARG A 204 1.46 5.60 1.76
N TRP A 205 0.60 6.51 2.19
CA TRP A 205 -0.17 7.39 1.28
C TRP A 205 0.71 8.42 0.60
N MET A 206 1.87 8.75 1.18
CA MET A 206 2.81 9.70 0.59
C MET A 206 3.69 9.07 -0.50
N LEU A 207 3.61 7.74 -0.67
CA LEU A 207 4.45 6.98 -1.60
C LEU A 207 4.43 7.51 -3.05
N PRO A 208 3.26 7.73 -3.70
CA PRO A 208 3.24 8.23 -5.08
C PRO A 208 3.91 9.59 -5.26
N ILE A 209 3.91 10.42 -4.20
CA ILE A 209 4.51 11.76 -4.22
C ILE A 209 6.02 11.65 -4.03
N PHE A 210 6.46 10.95 -2.97
CA PHE A 210 7.87 10.90 -2.59
C PHE A 210 8.72 9.90 -3.38
N ILE A 211 8.12 9.04 -4.20
CA ILE A 211 8.87 8.26 -5.20
C ILE A 211 9.65 9.17 -6.17
N LEU A 212 9.19 10.41 -6.39
CA LEU A 212 9.86 11.38 -7.23
C LEU A 212 11.14 11.96 -6.59
N LEU A 213 11.21 11.94 -5.26
CA LEU A 213 12.22 12.68 -4.50
C LEU A 213 13.65 12.16 -4.77
N PRO A 214 13.94 10.84 -4.77
CA PRO A 214 15.28 10.35 -5.11
C PRO A 214 15.73 10.72 -6.52
N ALA A 215 14.81 10.71 -7.49
CA ALA A 215 15.11 11.08 -8.87
C ALA A 215 15.40 12.59 -8.98
N ALA A 216 14.56 13.44 -8.37
CA ALA A 216 14.78 14.89 -8.34
C ALA A 216 16.12 15.26 -7.69
N LEU A 217 16.46 14.61 -6.59
CA LEU A 217 17.73 14.81 -5.89
C LEU A 217 18.93 14.32 -6.70
N ALA A 218 18.83 13.15 -7.35
CA ALA A 218 19.88 12.65 -8.24
C ALA A 218 20.17 13.64 -9.37
N MET A 219 19.14 14.19 -10.02
CA MET A 219 19.32 15.23 -11.04
C MET A 219 20.00 16.49 -10.48
N ARG A 220 19.62 16.89 -9.25
CA ARG A 220 20.22 18.05 -8.59
C ARG A 220 21.70 17.86 -8.26
N PHE A 221 22.10 16.66 -7.83
CA PHE A 221 23.50 16.33 -7.60
C PHE A 221 24.30 16.22 -8.90
N ASP A 222 23.73 15.64 -9.95
CA ASP A 222 24.39 15.57 -11.27
C ASP A 222 24.67 16.98 -11.83
N ALA A 223 23.73 17.91 -11.64
CA ALA A 223 23.89 19.32 -12.03
C ALA A 223 25.02 20.08 -11.31
N MET A 224 25.59 19.50 -10.23
CA MET A 224 26.76 20.04 -9.51
C MET A 224 28.10 19.48 -10.02
N GLY A 225 28.09 18.71 -11.11
CA GLY A 225 29.29 18.15 -11.72
C GLY A 225 29.94 17.04 -10.88
N GLN A 226 31.26 16.90 -10.99
CA GLN A 226 31.97 15.73 -10.45
C GLN A 226 31.82 15.53 -8.94
N ARG A 227 31.77 16.62 -8.17
CA ARG A 227 31.60 16.54 -6.71
C ARG A 227 30.20 16.08 -6.34
N GLY A 228 29.16 16.61 -6.99
CA GLY A 228 27.80 16.15 -6.75
C GLY A 228 27.62 14.68 -7.09
N ARG A 229 28.20 14.21 -8.20
CA ARG A 229 28.24 12.77 -8.54
C ARG A 229 28.96 11.92 -7.50
N LYS A 230 30.10 12.38 -6.97
CA LYS A 230 30.79 11.70 -5.85
C LYS A 230 29.93 11.65 -4.59
N THR A 231 29.33 12.77 -4.20
CA THR A 231 28.43 12.84 -3.04
C THR A 231 27.24 11.89 -3.21
N GLN A 232 26.61 11.89 -4.39
CA GLN A 232 25.54 10.97 -4.73
C GLN A 232 25.98 9.50 -4.62
N ALA A 233 27.16 9.15 -5.17
CA ALA A 233 27.71 7.80 -5.04
C ALA A 233 27.94 7.41 -3.59
N THR A 234 28.47 8.32 -2.75
CA THR A 234 28.61 8.08 -1.31
C THR A 234 27.26 7.87 -0.63
N ILE A 235 26.24 8.68 -0.92
CA ILE A 235 24.90 8.50 -0.35
C ILE A 235 24.30 7.16 -0.78
N VAL A 236 24.46 6.77 -2.05
CA VAL A 236 23.99 5.48 -2.56
C VAL A 236 24.72 4.34 -1.85
N PHE A 237 26.04 4.43 -1.70
CA PHE A 237 26.86 3.44 -0.99
C PHE A 237 26.47 3.31 0.47
N VAL A 238 26.40 4.43 1.22
CA VAL A 238 25.98 4.44 2.63
C VAL A 238 24.54 3.93 2.76
N GLY A 239 23.65 4.34 1.86
CA GLY A 239 22.27 3.85 1.85
C GLY A 239 22.17 2.36 1.58
N ALA A 240 23.00 1.81 0.67
CA ALA A 240 23.09 0.37 0.42
C ALA A 240 23.67 -0.38 1.61
N LEU A 241 24.71 0.16 2.25
CA LEU A 241 25.31 -0.43 3.44
C LEU A 241 24.32 -0.45 4.61
N LEU A 242 23.65 0.68 4.89
CA LEU A 242 22.60 0.75 5.91
C LEU A 242 21.45 -0.20 5.60
N ALA A 243 21.01 -0.26 4.35
CA ALA A 243 20.00 -1.20 3.90
C ALA A 243 20.41 -2.66 4.21
N VAL A 244 21.62 -3.07 3.84
CA VAL A 244 22.15 -4.42 4.13
C VAL A 244 22.26 -4.69 5.63
N LEU A 245 22.70 -3.71 6.43
CA LEU A 245 22.84 -3.88 7.88
C LEU A 245 21.50 -3.91 8.64
N VAL A 246 20.49 -3.20 8.14
CA VAL A 246 19.16 -3.17 8.79
C VAL A 246 18.37 -4.44 8.51
N LEU A 247 18.56 -5.08 7.35
CA LEU A 247 17.81 -6.29 6.96
C LEU A 247 17.85 -7.44 7.99
N PRO A 248 19.02 -7.85 8.54
CA PRO A 248 19.04 -8.90 9.56
C PRO A 248 18.32 -8.50 10.86
N LEU A 249 18.45 -7.23 11.28
CA LEU A 249 17.80 -6.73 12.49
C LEU A 249 16.29 -6.69 12.31
N SER A 250 15.81 -6.24 11.16
CA SER A 250 14.40 -6.15 10.86
C SER A 250 13.77 -7.54 10.68
N TRP A 251 14.49 -8.49 10.08
CA TRP A 251 14.09 -9.90 10.03
C TRP A 251 14.02 -10.51 11.43
N TYR A 252 15.02 -10.24 12.28
CA TYR A 252 15.00 -10.68 13.68
C TYR A 252 13.79 -10.11 14.42
N MET A 253 13.51 -8.81 14.30
CA MET A 253 12.32 -8.18 14.90
C MET A 253 11.02 -8.73 14.34
N HIS A 254 10.96 -9.10 13.07
CA HIS A 254 9.78 -9.73 12.50
C HIS A 254 9.56 -11.14 13.07
N LEU A 255 10.63 -11.92 13.16
CA LEU A 255 10.59 -13.28 13.68
C LEU A 255 10.41 -13.35 15.19
N HIS A 256 10.84 -12.36 15.99
CA HIS A 256 10.81 -12.42 17.45
C HIS A 256 9.92 -11.34 18.11
N GLY A 257 9.54 -10.30 17.39
CA GLY A 257 8.71 -9.19 17.89
C GLY A 257 7.25 -9.26 17.46
N GLY A 258 6.43 -8.37 17.98
CA GLY A 258 4.99 -8.32 17.67
C GLY A 258 4.16 -9.29 18.51
N ASP A 259 2.99 -8.79 18.93
CA ASP A 259 2.00 -9.51 19.72
C ASP A 259 0.77 -9.86 18.88
N SER A 260 -0.07 -10.78 19.37
CA SER A 260 -1.36 -11.11 18.75
C SER A 260 -1.18 -11.54 17.28
N ARG A 261 -1.81 -10.84 16.33
CA ARG A 261 -1.74 -11.07 14.89
C ARG A 261 -0.32 -11.03 14.32
N GLY A 262 0.60 -10.27 14.93
CA GLY A 262 2.00 -10.19 14.47
C GLY A 262 2.79 -11.49 14.63
N GLY A 263 2.40 -12.37 15.56
CA GLY A 263 3.07 -13.65 15.80
C GLY A 263 2.53 -14.83 14.99
N VAL A 264 1.52 -14.62 14.15
CA VAL A 264 0.80 -15.72 13.46
C VAL A 264 1.70 -16.48 12.46
N VAL A 265 2.77 -15.84 11.99
CA VAL A 265 3.78 -16.48 11.13
C VAL A 265 4.55 -17.62 11.84
N ARG A 266 4.60 -17.60 13.18
CA ARG A 266 5.35 -18.60 13.98
C ARG A 266 4.59 -19.89 14.22
N MET A 267 3.29 -19.90 13.97
CA MET A 267 2.43 -21.01 14.33
C MET A 267 2.72 -22.23 13.45
N ASP A 268 2.76 -23.41 14.06
CA ASP A 268 2.89 -24.67 13.32
C ASP A 268 1.55 -25.02 12.63
N TYR A 269 1.43 -24.61 11.37
CA TYR A 269 0.24 -24.86 10.56
C TYR A 269 -0.01 -26.35 10.28
N ARG A 270 1.02 -27.20 10.30
CA ARG A 270 0.84 -28.65 10.15
C ARG A 270 0.17 -29.22 11.39
N SER A 271 0.68 -28.87 12.57
CA SER A 271 0.06 -29.26 13.84
C SER A 271 -1.38 -28.74 13.95
N LEU A 272 -1.65 -27.50 13.54
CA LEU A 272 -3.01 -26.97 13.54
C LEU A 272 -3.91 -27.73 12.57
N TYR A 273 -3.44 -28.00 11.34
CA TYR A 273 -4.20 -28.75 10.34
C TYR A 273 -4.56 -30.16 10.83
N GLU A 274 -3.62 -30.87 11.47
CA GLU A 274 -3.87 -32.19 12.06
C GLU A 274 -4.90 -32.12 13.19
N GLN A 275 -4.84 -31.09 14.04
CA GLN A 275 -5.81 -30.89 15.12
C GLN A 275 -7.20 -30.51 14.61
N ILE A 276 -7.29 -29.74 13.53
CA ILE A 276 -8.57 -29.43 12.85
C ILE A 276 -9.21 -30.71 12.31
N ASN A 277 -8.40 -31.62 11.74
CA ASN A 277 -8.87 -32.86 11.14
C ASN A 277 -8.97 -34.04 12.12
N ALA A 278 -8.68 -33.82 13.41
CA ALA A 278 -8.63 -34.89 14.41
C ALA A 278 -9.97 -35.63 14.57
N ASP A 279 -11.10 -34.94 14.35
CA ASP A 279 -12.45 -35.49 14.47
C ASP A 279 -13.07 -35.87 13.11
N GLY A 280 -12.25 -35.93 12.05
CA GLY A 280 -12.65 -36.21 10.67
C GLY A 280 -12.17 -35.15 9.68
N PRO A 281 -12.22 -35.45 8.37
CA PRO A 281 -11.74 -34.53 7.33
C PRO A 281 -12.61 -33.27 7.24
N VAL A 282 -11.95 -32.12 7.23
CA VAL A 282 -12.56 -30.79 7.08
C VAL A 282 -12.24 -30.25 5.69
N LYS A 283 -13.25 -29.75 4.98
CA LYS A 283 -13.09 -29.15 3.65
C LYS A 283 -12.97 -27.64 3.67
N THR A 284 -13.61 -26.99 4.66
CA THR A 284 -13.62 -25.53 4.77
C THR A 284 -13.21 -25.07 6.17
N VAL A 285 -12.26 -24.15 6.22
CA VAL A 285 -11.85 -23.44 7.43
C VAL A 285 -12.17 -21.96 7.27
N VAL A 286 -12.98 -21.45 8.20
CA VAL A 286 -13.38 -20.05 8.28
C VAL A 286 -12.65 -19.38 9.46
N SER A 287 -12.29 -18.11 9.36
CA SER A 287 -11.69 -17.32 10.45
C SER A 287 -12.06 -15.84 10.33
N SER A 288 -11.84 -15.07 11.40
CA SER A 288 -12.02 -13.61 11.44
C SER A 288 -10.89 -12.81 10.76
N TRP A 289 -9.92 -13.50 10.16
CA TRP A 289 -8.77 -12.86 9.51
C TRP A 289 -8.04 -13.83 8.57
N PHE A 290 -7.36 -13.28 7.55
CA PHE A 290 -6.76 -13.99 6.41
C PHE A 290 -5.65 -15.01 6.73
N TRP A 291 -5.21 -15.10 8.00
CA TRP A 291 -4.09 -15.97 8.38
C TRP A 291 -4.36 -17.47 8.16
N VAL A 292 -5.63 -17.90 8.18
CA VAL A 292 -6.02 -19.29 7.89
C VAL A 292 -5.66 -19.71 6.47
N GLY A 293 -5.42 -18.76 5.55
CA GLY A 293 -4.89 -19.04 4.22
C GLY A 293 -3.57 -19.82 4.25
N ASN A 294 -2.77 -19.68 5.32
CA ASN A 294 -1.51 -20.43 5.49
C ASN A 294 -1.73 -21.94 5.66
N LEU A 295 -2.93 -22.41 6.05
CA LEU A 295 -3.23 -23.84 6.07
C LEU A 295 -3.16 -24.47 4.68
N ARG A 296 -3.31 -23.66 3.61
CA ARG A 296 -3.15 -24.11 2.22
C ARG A 296 -1.71 -24.47 1.85
N LEU A 297 -0.73 -24.12 2.70
CA LEU A 297 0.64 -24.61 2.59
C LEU A 297 0.77 -26.08 3.00
N VAL A 298 -0.18 -26.59 3.78
CA VAL A 298 -0.24 -28.00 4.22
C VAL A 298 -1.17 -28.79 3.29
N ASP A 299 -2.31 -28.22 2.93
CA ASP A 299 -3.31 -28.81 2.05
C ASP A 299 -3.82 -27.79 1.02
N ALA A 300 -3.35 -27.89 -0.22
CA ALA A 300 -3.67 -26.93 -1.28
C ALA A 300 -5.17 -26.89 -1.66
N ASP A 301 -5.90 -27.99 -1.40
CA ASP A 301 -7.32 -28.17 -1.72
C ASP A 301 -8.25 -27.67 -0.61
N LEU A 302 -7.70 -27.34 0.58
CA LEU A 302 -8.46 -26.78 1.69
C LEU A 302 -9.03 -25.40 1.30
N ILE A 303 -10.34 -25.22 1.52
CA ILE A 303 -11.00 -23.94 1.34
C ILE A 303 -10.79 -23.12 2.61
N ALA A 304 -9.98 -22.06 2.53
CA ALA A 304 -9.76 -21.12 3.62
C ALA A 304 -10.51 -19.82 3.33
N LEU A 305 -11.40 -19.40 4.23
CA LEU A 305 -12.24 -18.23 4.08
C LEU A 305 -12.05 -17.27 5.26
N ASP A 306 -12.12 -15.99 4.97
CA ASP A 306 -12.32 -14.91 5.93
C ASP A 306 -13.60 -14.13 5.57
N ASP A 307 -14.02 -13.22 6.45
CA ASP A 307 -15.24 -12.44 6.29
C ASP A 307 -15.24 -11.49 5.07
N GLU A 308 -14.06 -11.15 4.53
CA GLU A 308 -13.93 -10.34 3.30
C GLU A 308 -13.85 -11.21 2.02
N THR A 309 -13.87 -12.54 2.14
CA THR A 309 -13.72 -13.42 0.96
C THR A 309 -14.95 -13.32 0.02
N PRO A 310 -14.77 -13.00 -1.27
CA PRO A 310 -15.88 -12.93 -2.23
C PRO A 310 -16.64 -14.26 -2.37
N ASP A 311 -17.94 -14.18 -2.64
CA ASP A 311 -18.82 -15.35 -2.75
C ASP A 311 -18.74 -16.28 -1.51
N PHE A 312 -18.50 -15.71 -0.31
CA PHE A 312 -18.29 -16.43 0.95
C PHE A 312 -19.26 -17.61 1.14
N ALA A 313 -20.57 -17.34 1.13
CA ALA A 313 -21.60 -18.36 1.35
C ALA A 313 -21.59 -19.50 0.32
N ARG A 314 -21.27 -19.20 -0.95
CA ARG A 314 -21.22 -20.19 -2.05
C ARG A 314 -19.98 -21.07 -1.99
N SER A 315 -18.92 -20.53 -1.38
CA SER A 315 -17.62 -21.18 -1.26
C SER A 315 -17.55 -22.21 -0.13
N ILE A 316 -18.43 -22.12 0.87
CA ILE A 316 -18.45 -23.08 1.98
C ILE A 316 -18.81 -24.50 1.47
N ARG A 317 -17.98 -25.47 1.84
CA ARG A 317 -18.18 -26.91 1.63
C ARG A 317 -18.08 -27.66 2.96
N GLU A 318 -19.11 -28.43 3.30
CA GLU A 318 -19.12 -29.25 4.50
C GLU A 318 -18.21 -30.50 4.34
N PRO A 319 -17.56 -30.98 5.41
CA PRO A 319 -17.55 -30.42 6.78
C PRO A 319 -16.77 -29.11 6.89
N ALA A 320 -17.33 -28.13 7.60
CA ALA A 320 -16.75 -26.80 7.77
C ALA A 320 -16.52 -26.48 9.25
N VAL A 321 -15.48 -25.70 9.54
CA VAL A 321 -15.15 -25.26 10.90
C VAL A 321 -14.81 -23.78 10.93
N LEU A 322 -15.11 -23.12 12.05
CA LEU A 322 -14.61 -21.81 12.40
C LEU A 322 -13.39 -21.96 13.31
N VAL A 323 -12.31 -21.26 12.97
CA VAL A 323 -11.05 -21.27 13.70
C VAL A 323 -10.70 -19.85 14.11
N LEU A 324 -10.67 -19.60 15.41
CA LEU A 324 -10.35 -18.29 15.99
C LEU A 324 -9.09 -18.38 16.82
N THR A 325 -8.26 -17.34 16.77
CA THR A 325 -7.16 -17.18 17.73
C THR A 325 -7.59 -16.28 18.88
N ASP A 326 -6.86 -16.33 19.99
CA ASP A 326 -7.01 -15.33 21.07
C ASP A 326 -6.37 -13.98 20.65
N ASP A 327 -6.93 -13.36 19.61
CA ASP A 327 -6.52 -12.02 19.17
C ASP A 327 -7.31 -10.93 19.88
N ARG A 328 -6.69 -9.75 19.98
CA ARG A 328 -7.31 -8.56 20.61
C ARG A 328 -8.38 -7.89 19.74
N GLU A 329 -8.60 -8.39 18.52
CA GLU A 329 -9.55 -7.81 17.56
C GLU A 329 -10.88 -8.58 17.59
N SER A 330 -11.97 -7.89 17.27
CA SER A 330 -13.31 -8.49 17.27
C SER A 330 -13.43 -9.53 16.16
N SER A 331 -14.13 -10.62 16.45
CA SER A 331 -14.57 -11.63 15.47
C SER A 331 -16.05 -11.44 15.07
N SER A 332 -16.66 -10.30 15.41
CA SER A 332 -18.06 -10.00 15.10
C SER A 332 -18.43 -10.21 13.63
N ASP A 333 -17.56 -9.76 12.74
CA ASP A 333 -17.90 -9.60 11.32
C ASP A 333 -18.01 -10.98 10.66
N VAL A 334 -17.11 -11.92 11.00
CA VAL A 334 -17.21 -13.31 10.55
C VAL A 334 -18.43 -14.04 11.13
N PHE A 335 -18.86 -13.71 12.35
CA PHE A 335 -20.08 -14.31 12.90
C PHE A 335 -21.33 -13.82 12.16
N GLU A 336 -21.40 -12.53 11.83
CA GLU A 336 -22.48 -11.98 11.02
C GLU A 336 -22.51 -12.62 9.62
N GLU A 337 -21.35 -12.74 8.98
CA GLU A 337 -21.24 -13.28 7.64
C GLU A 337 -21.60 -14.79 7.60
N LEU A 338 -21.17 -15.57 8.59
CA LEU A 338 -21.62 -16.96 8.76
C LEU A 338 -23.14 -17.06 8.96
N ALA A 339 -23.72 -16.17 9.76
CA ALA A 339 -25.16 -16.15 9.99
C ALA A 339 -25.94 -15.79 8.71
N ARG A 340 -25.45 -14.82 7.92
CA ARG A 340 -26.00 -14.46 6.60
C ARG A 340 -25.88 -15.61 5.60
N ALA A 341 -24.77 -16.36 5.64
CA ALA A 341 -24.56 -17.56 4.84
C ALA A 341 -25.45 -18.75 5.25
N GLY A 342 -26.23 -18.62 6.33
CA GLY A 342 -27.12 -19.67 6.82
C GLY A 342 -26.41 -20.76 7.62
N TYR A 343 -25.23 -20.48 8.18
CA TYR A 343 -24.51 -21.40 9.06
C TYR A 343 -24.69 -21.00 10.53
N ALA A 344 -24.60 -22.00 11.40
CA ALA A 344 -24.54 -21.85 12.84
C ALA A 344 -23.31 -22.56 13.39
N MET A 345 -22.83 -22.08 14.54
CA MET A 345 -21.75 -22.67 15.30
C MET A 345 -22.30 -23.73 16.25
N ASP A 346 -21.59 -24.86 16.37
CA ASP A 346 -21.85 -25.81 17.45
C ASP A 346 -21.66 -25.14 18.82
N THR A 347 -22.40 -25.61 19.82
CA THR A 347 -22.30 -25.14 21.21
C THR A 347 -21.01 -25.60 21.90
N VAL A 348 -20.35 -26.62 21.35
CA VAL A 348 -19.09 -27.16 21.87
C VAL A 348 -17.93 -26.55 21.09
N HIS A 349 -17.12 -25.76 21.80
CA HIS A 349 -15.90 -25.14 21.27
C HIS A 349 -14.68 -25.91 21.78
N ARG A 350 -13.82 -26.36 20.88
CA ARG A 350 -12.58 -27.08 21.22
C ARG A 350 -11.42 -26.10 21.19
N THR A 351 -10.87 -25.77 22.37
CA THR A 351 -9.62 -24.99 22.45
C THR A 351 -8.43 -25.93 22.40
N VAL A 352 -7.48 -25.62 21.53
CA VAL A 352 -6.24 -26.37 21.36
C VAL A 352 -5.03 -25.46 21.48
N GLU A 353 -3.91 -26.03 21.92
CA GLU A 353 -2.62 -25.36 21.97
C GLU A 353 -1.80 -25.77 20.76
N VAL A 354 -1.52 -24.79 19.90
CA VAL A 354 -0.74 -24.99 18.68
C VAL A 354 0.71 -24.59 18.96
N PRO A 355 1.69 -25.48 18.76
CA PRO A 355 3.10 -25.15 18.89
C PRO A 355 3.49 -23.92 18.06
N GLN A 356 4.43 -23.13 18.58
CA GLN A 356 5.05 -22.03 17.86
C GLN A 356 6.54 -22.31 17.67
N ALA A 357 7.08 -21.89 16.52
CA ALA A 357 8.50 -21.91 16.25
C ALA A 357 9.26 -20.94 17.19
N LEU A 358 10.60 -21.06 17.20
CA LEU A 358 11.51 -20.14 17.91
C LEU A 358 11.34 -20.12 19.44
N GLY A 359 10.80 -21.19 20.02
CA GLY A 359 10.68 -21.33 21.47
C GLY A 359 9.60 -20.44 22.11
N PHE A 360 8.70 -19.87 21.30
CA PHE A 360 7.54 -19.13 21.81
C PHE A 360 6.52 -20.09 22.44
N PRO A 361 5.77 -19.65 23.46
CA PRO A 361 4.74 -20.47 24.07
C PRO A 361 3.67 -20.87 23.03
N PRO A 362 3.03 -22.04 23.18
CA PRO A 362 1.95 -22.44 22.29
C PRO A 362 0.85 -21.38 22.18
N ARG A 363 0.28 -21.23 20.98
CA ARG A 363 -0.85 -20.33 20.74
C ARG A 363 -2.15 -21.06 20.99
N LYS A 364 -3.06 -20.44 21.74
CA LYS A 364 -4.42 -20.96 21.90
C LYS A 364 -5.26 -20.64 20.68
N VAL A 365 -5.91 -21.67 20.16
CA VAL A 365 -6.81 -21.59 19.00
C VAL A 365 -8.11 -22.30 19.36
N THR A 366 -9.23 -21.66 19.08
CA THR A 366 -10.56 -22.21 19.31
C THR A 366 -11.14 -22.69 17.98
N ILE A 367 -11.46 -23.97 17.91
CA ILE A 367 -12.04 -24.63 16.75
C ILE A 367 -13.50 -24.95 17.07
N THR A 368 -14.41 -24.54 16.19
CA THR A 368 -15.86 -24.75 16.34
C THR A 368 -16.41 -25.32 15.06
N LYS A 369 -17.15 -26.43 15.14
CA LYS A 369 -17.81 -27.01 13.97
C LYS A 369 -18.94 -26.10 13.50
N LEU A 370 -19.09 -26.02 12.19
CA LEU A 370 -20.17 -25.28 11.54
C LEU A 370 -21.17 -26.28 10.95
N HIS A 371 -22.44 -25.97 11.12
CA HIS A 371 -23.53 -26.71 10.50
C HIS A 371 -24.48 -25.77 9.80
N LYS A 372 -25.01 -26.18 8.66
CA LYS A 372 -26.05 -25.42 7.97
C LYS A 372 -27.31 -25.37 8.83
N LYS A 373 -27.89 -24.19 9.01
CA LYS A 373 -29.20 -24.04 9.64
C LYS A 373 -30.22 -24.75 8.75
N ILE A 374 -30.83 -25.81 9.28
CA ILE A 374 -31.99 -26.43 8.65
C ILE A 374 -33.11 -25.39 8.73
N ALA A 375 -33.67 -25.01 7.59
CA ALA A 375 -34.83 -24.11 7.57
C ALA A 375 -35.95 -24.77 8.40
N PRO A 376 -36.64 -24.01 9.28
CA PRO A 376 -37.77 -24.55 10.04
C PRO A 376 -38.89 -25.08 9.15
#